data_AF-A0A932U7Y8-F1
#
_entry.id   AF-A0A932U7Y8-F1
#
_cell.length_a   1.000
_cell.length_b   1.000
_cell.length_c   1.000
_cell.angle_alpha   90.00
_cell.angle_beta   90.00
_cell.angle_gamma   90.00
#
_symmetry.space_group_name_H-M   'P 1'
#
loop_
_entity.id
_entity.type
_entity.pdbx_description
1 polymer ?
#
loop_
_entity_poly.entity_id
_entity_poly.type
_entity_poly.pdbx_seq_one_letter_code
_entity_poly.pdbx_strand_id
1 'polypeptide(L)' 'MASAPVNNLEYDLITVLQNKLQAVEAFDKYLKDAGNDQTCRQLFEEMRRSDEQFIPRLRQELARHVGGSK' A
#
# COMPACT_ATOMS: atom_id res chain seq x y z
N MET A 1 18.48 -25.02 -10.59
CA MET A 1 17.75 -24.20 -9.60
C MET A 1 16.92 -23.20 -10.39
N ALA A 2 15.60 -23.30 -10.35
CA ALA A 2 14.75 -22.33 -11.03
C ALA A 2 14.95 -20.96 -10.37
N SER A 3 15.43 -19.97 -11.14
CA SER A 3 15.38 -18.58 -10.70
C SER A 3 13.91 -18.24 -10.53
N ALA A 4 13.51 -17.75 -9.34
CA ALA A 4 12.17 -17.22 -9.16
C ALA A 4 11.90 -16.17 -10.27
N PRO A 5 10.67 -16.12 -10.83
CA PRO A 5 10.35 -15.24 -11.96
C PRO A 5 10.44 -13.74 -11.62
N VAL A 6 10.53 -13.43 -10.33
CA VAL A 6 10.63 -12.08 -9.75
C VAL A 6 11.60 -12.19 -8.58
N ASN A 7 12.48 -11.21 -8.38
CA ASN A 7 13.39 -11.23 -7.23
C ASN A 7 12.63 -10.90 -5.93
N ASN A 8 13.19 -11.30 -4.77
CA ASN A 8 12.50 -11.13 -3.48
C ASN A 8 12.12 -9.66 -3.20
N LEU A 9 12.98 -8.70 -3.55
CA LEU A 9 12.72 -7.28 -3.31
C LEU A 9 11.58 -6.74 -4.19
N GLU A 10 11.51 -7.16 -5.45
CA GLU A 10 10.40 -6.84 -6.34
C GLU A 10 9.08 -7.41 -5.82
N TYR A 11 9.10 -8.67 -5.37
CA TYR A 11 7.94 -9.31 -4.75
C TYR A 11 7.47 -8.55 -3.50
N ASP A 12 8.41 -8.14 -2.65
CA ASP A 12 8.11 -7.37 -1.43
C ASP A 12 7.50 -6.00 -1.78
N LEU A 13 8.03 -5.29 -2.78
CA LEU A 13 7.49 -4.00 -3.22
C LEU A 13 6.09 -4.12 -3.80
N ILE A 14 5.83 -5.15 -4.63
CA ILE A 14 4.50 -5.45 -5.17
C ILE A 14 3.53 -5.73 -4.02
N THR A 15 3.93 -6.58 -3.08
CA THR A 15 3.11 -6.99 -1.94
C THR A 15 2.73 -5.80 -1.06
N VAL A 16 3.71 -4.95 -0.71
CA VAL A 16 3.45 -3.76 0.12
C VAL A 16 2.56 -2.77 -0.61
N LEU A 17 2.79 -2.53 -1.90
CA LEU A 17 1.96 -1.63 -2.70
C LEU A 17 0.51 -2.13 -2.79
N GLN A 18 0.31 -3.42 -3.06
CA GLN A 18 -1.01 -4.04 -3.10
C GLN A 18 -1.73 -3.89 -1.75
N ASN A 19 -1.05 -4.22 -0.64
CA ASN A 19 -1.64 -4.15 0.69
C ASN A 19 -2.10 -2.73 1.03
N LYS A 20 -1.32 -1.70 0.67
CA LYS A 20 -1.70 -0.30 0.88
C LYS A 20 -2.89 0.14 0.03
N LEU A 21 -2.94 -0.27 -1.23
CA LEU A 21 -4.09 0.03 -2.10
C LEU A 21 -5.37 -0.60 -1.54
N GLN A 22 -5.30 -1.87 -1.12
CA GLN A 22 -6.43 -2.54 -0.46
C GLN A 22 -6.84 -1.86 0.85
N ALA A 23 -5.88 -1.38 1.65
CA ALA A 23 -6.16 -0.63 2.87
C ALA A 23 -6.90 0.68 2.57
N VAL A 24 -6.41 1.47 1.58
CA VAL A 24 -7.05 2.72 1.13
C VAL A 24 -8.49 2.49 0.70
N GLU A 25 -8.76 1.44 -0.07
CA GLU A 25 -10.13 1.07 -0.47
C GLU A 25 -10.99 0.64 0.73
N ALA A 26 -10.41 -0.07 1.69
CA ALA A 26 -11.13 -0.55 2.86
C ALA A 26 -11.47 0.56 3.88
N PHE A 27 -10.69 1.66 3.93
CA PHE A 27 -10.93 2.74 4.88
C PHE A 27 -12.29 3.40 4.71
N ASP A 28 -12.88 3.43 3.51
CA ASP A 28 -14.25 3.94 3.32
C ASP A 28 -15.28 3.13 4.13
N LYS A 29 -15.12 1.81 4.18
CA LYS A 29 -15.94 0.93 5.01
C LYS A 29 -15.63 1.14 6.50
N TYR A 30 -14.36 1.23 6.88
CA TYR A 30 -13.98 1.42 8.29
C TYR A 30 -14.48 2.75 8.85
N LEU A 31 -14.44 3.82 8.07
CA LEU A 31 -14.97 5.13 8.44
C LEU A 31 -16.50 5.14 8.54
N LYS A 32 -17.18 4.30 7.76
CA LYS A 32 -18.62 4.07 7.89
C LYS A 32 -18.95 3.30 9.17
N ASP A 33 -18.23 2.22 9.43
CA ASP A 33 -18.43 1.34 10.59
C ASP A 33 -18.09 2.06 11.91
N ALA A 34 -17.13 2.99 11.90
CA ALA A 34 -16.78 3.83 13.05
C ALA A 34 -17.92 4.78 13.48
N GLY A 35 -18.89 5.06 12.60
CA GLY A 35 -20.06 5.88 12.93
C GLY A 35 -19.68 7.25 13.51
N ASN A 36 -20.06 7.50 14.76
CA ASN A 36 -19.81 8.74 15.50
C ASN A 36 -18.59 8.66 16.44
N ASP A 37 -17.84 7.56 16.45
CA ASP A 37 -16.63 7.43 17.26
C ASP A 37 -15.51 8.31 16.66
N GLN A 38 -15.37 9.53 17.18
CA GLN A 38 -14.40 10.49 16.65
C GLN A 38 -12.97 10.00 16.77
N THR A 39 -12.64 9.25 17.82
CA THR A 39 -11.28 8.73 18.03
C THR A 39 -10.93 7.69 16.98
N CYS A 40 -11.82 6.72 16.73
CA CYS A 40 -11.60 5.73 15.66
C CYS A 40 -11.59 6.34 14.27
N ARG A 41 -12.47 7.33 14.00
CA ARG A 41 -12.48 8.05 12.72
C ARG A 41 -11.17 8.76 12.44
N GLN A 42 -10.67 9.53 13.40
CA GLN A 42 -9.40 10.25 13.27
C GLN A 42 -8.25 9.29 13.00
N LEU A 43 -8.19 8.19 13.76
CA LEU A 43 -7.16 7.17 13.57
C LEU A 43 -7.20 6.57 12.14
N PHE A 44 -8.37 6.19 11.64
CA PHE A 44 -8.50 5.64 10.29
C PHE A 44 -8.19 6.67 9.19
N GLU A 45 -8.56 7.94 9.37
CA GLU A 45 -8.20 9.01 8.45
C GLU A 45 -6.68 9.25 8.43
N GLU A 46 -6.01 9.23 9.58
CA GLU A 46 -4.56 9.36 9.68
C GLU A 46 -3.84 8.21 8.96
N MET A 47 -4.29 6.97 9.20
CA MET A 47 -3.74 5.79 8.52
C MET A 47 -3.94 5.87 7.01
N ARG A 48 -5.14 6.24 6.54
CA ARG A 48 -5.44 6.42 5.11
C ARG A 48 -4.52 7.45 4.47
N ARG A 49 -4.39 8.63 5.07
CA ARG A 49 -3.52 9.70 4.55
C ARG A 49 -2.07 9.27 4.47
N SER A 50 -1.59 8.54 5.48
CA SER A 50 -0.24 7.97 5.49
C SER A 50 -0.05 7.00 4.32
N ASP A 51 -0.96 6.06 4.10
CA ASP A 51 -0.87 5.11 2.98
C ASP A 51 -0.92 5.81 1.61
N GLU A 52 -1.81 6.78 1.43
CA GLU A 52 -1.90 7.60 0.22
C GLU A 52 -0.60 8.36 -0.08
N GLN A 53 0.14 8.81 0.95
CA GLN A 53 1.45 9.46 0.79
C GLN A 53 2.56 8.49 0.38
N PHE A 54 2.51 7.23 0.82
CA PHE A 54 3.54 6.24 0.50
C PHE A 54 3.34 5.55 -0.86
N ILE A 55 2.09 5.43 -1.33
CA ILE A 55 1.76 4.77 -2.60
C ILE A 55 2.58 5.33 -3.80
N PRO A 56 2.69 6.66 -4.03
CA PRO A 56 3.49 7.20 -5.12
C PRO A 56 4.97 6.81 -5.04
N ARG A 57 5.54 6.80 -3.83
CA ARG A 57 6.95 6.44 -3.58
C ARG A 57 7.19 4.95 -3.84
N LEU A 58 6.28 4.09 -3.40
CA LEU A 58 6.33 2.65 -3.68
C LEU A 58 6.20 2.35 -5.17
N ARG A 59 5.32 3.06 -5.88
CA ARG A 59 5.21 2.95 -7.34
C ARG A 59 6.50 3.35 -8.04
N GLN A 60 7.15 4.42 -7.59
CA GLN A 60 8.43 4.87 -8.15
C GLN A 60 9.54 3.83 -7.94
N GLU A 61 9.68 3.29 -6.73
CA GLU A 61 10.67 2.25 -6.44
C GLU A 61 10.39 0.96 -7.21
N LEU A 62 9.13 0.53 -7.29
CA LEU A 62 8.74 -0.63 -8.08
C LEU A 62 9.10 -0.44 -9.56
N ALA A 63 8.83 0.74 -10.14
CA ALA A 63 9.21 1.05 -11.52
C ALA A 63 10.73 1.04 -11.72
N ARG A 64 11.51 1.53 -10.75
CA ARG A 64 12.98 1.49 -10.79
C ARG A 64 13.52 0.06 -10.79
N HIS A 65 12.89 -0.85 -10.05
CA HIS A 65 13.30 -2.25 -9.96
C HIS A 65 12.83 -3.08 -11.15
N VAL A 66 11.56 -2.96 -11.57
CA VAL A 66 10.99 -3.72 -12.69
C VAL A 66 11.45 -3.18 -14.05
N GLY A 67 11.64 -1.86 -14.18
CA GLY A 67 12.14 -1.22 -15.40
C GLY A 67 13.67 -1.19 -15.52
N GLY A 68 14.39 -1.61 -14.47
CA GLY A 68 15.85 -1.59 -14.37
C GLY A 68 16.55 -2.85 -14.84
N SER A 69 15.82 -3.87 -15.30
CA SER A 69 16.41 -5.07 -15.91
C SER A 69 16.90 -4.75 -17.34
N LYS A 70 18.13 -4.24 -17.45
CA LYS A 70 18.98 -4.37 -18.64
C LYS A 70 20.24 -5.13 -18.28
#